data_AF-A0A960QLR6-F1
#
_entry.id   AF-A0A960QLR6-F1
#
_cell.length_a   1.000
_cell.length_b   1.000
_cell.length_c   1.000
_cell.angle_alpha   90.00
_cell.angle_beta   90.00
_cell.angle_gamma   90.00
#
_symmetry.space_group_name_H-M   'P 1'
#
loop_
_entity.id
_entity.type
_entity.pdbx_description
1 polymer ?
#
loop_
_entity_poly.entity_id
_entity_poly.type
_entity_poly.pdbx_seq_one_letter_code
_entity_poly.pdbx_strand_id
1 'polypeptide(L)'
;NQHLYTNAIQPYARASHLFIGFPTRYLPDEGQRVEPIFMLSRNGVNFRRFNDPVVPESAPADRKGNRSNYMTWGMLQLPGEPDQISVYATEAYYGPVPGRVRRFVYRLDGFVSLRGGEEGGELLTKPVTFSGNHLTINYATLAKGGSVTVELADADGAPIKGFSLAEAEPLTGDSVKATVSWKGGHDLSELAGQPIRVRFLLKQADLFSMRFSK
;
A
#
# COMPACT_ATOMS: atom_id res chain seq x y z
N ASN A 1 16.13 13.80 -15.95
CA ASN A 1 16.24 14.50 -14.64
C ASN A 1 14.89 15.08 -14.27
N GLN A 2 14.37 14.81 -13.08
CA GLN A 2 13.10 15.38 -12.58
C GLN A 2 13.41 16.45 -11.55
N HIS A 3 12.59 17.50 -11.50
CA HIS A 3 12.69 18.55 -10.50
C HIS A 3 11.71 18.21 -9.37
N LEU A 4 12.22 17.90 -8.18
CA LEU A 4 11.40 17.53 -7.02
C LEU A 4 11.52 18.59 -5.93
N TYR A 5 10.38 19.00 -5.40
CA TYR A 5 10.24 19.98 -4.33
C TYR A 5 9.31 19.45 -3.25
N THR A 6 9.39 20.03 -2.04
CA THR A 6 8.47 19.77 -0.91
C THR A 6 8.14 18.28 -0.74
N ASN A 7 9.07 17.52 -0.19
CA ASN A 7 9.00 16.05 -0.20
C ASN A 7 7.91 15.45 0.69
N ALA A 8 7.40 16.21 1.66
CA ALA A 8 6.40 15.78 2.64
C ALA A 8 6.75 14.41 3.29
N ILE A 9 8.03 14.17 3.57
CA ILE A 9 8.49 12.91 4.16
C ILE A 9 8.03 12.82 5.62
N GLN A 10 7.55 11.65 6.02
CA GLN A 10 7.20 11.33 7.39
C GLN A 10 7.38 9.83 7.68
N PRO A 11 7.66 9.43 8.93
CA PRO A 11 7.52 8.04 9.35
C PRO A 11 6.09 7.56 9.13
N TYR A 12 5.92 6.30 8.71
CA TYR A 12 4.59 5.72 8.61
C TYR A 12 4.14 5.17 9.96
N ALA A 13 3.13 5.79 10.57
CA ALA A 13 2.71 5.49 11.95
C ALA A 13 2.35 4.01 12.20
N ARG A 14 1.89 3.29 11.17
CA ARG A 14 1.49 1.88 11.26
C ARG A 14 2.61 0.89 10.92
N ALA A 15 3.74 1.38 10.44
CA ALA A 15 4.96 0.61 10.23
C ALA A 15 6.18 1.54 10.39
N SER A 16 6.60 1.77 11.64
CA SER A 16 7.63 2.75 12.02
C SER A 16 8.99 2.55 11.34
N HIS A 17 9.23 1.38 10.76
CA HIS A 17 10.41 1.06 9.97
C HIS A 17 10.33 1.57 8.51
N LEU A 18 9.27 2.28 8.14
CA LEU A 18 9.06 2.90 6.83
C LEU A 18 8.98 4.42 6.96
N PHE A 19 9.60 5.09 6.00
CA PHE A 19 9.36 6.48 5.66
C PHE A 19 8.58 6.54 4.36
N ILE A 20 7.58 7.41 4.31
CA ILE A 20 6.80 7.70 3.10
C ILE A 20 6.90 9.18 2.79
N GLY A 21 6.85 9.52 1.51
CA GLY A 21 6.90 10.91 1.05
C GLY A 21 6.07 11.13 -0.19
N PHE A 22 5.66 12.38 -0.37
CA PHE A 22 4.90 12.84 -1.53
C PHE A 22 5.62 14.01 -2.20
N PRO A 23 6.79 13.77 -2.83
CA PRO A 23 7.53 14.83 -3.48
C PRO A 23 6.72 15.42 -4.62
N THR A 24 6.73 16.74 -4.69
CA THR A 24 6.08 17.49 -5.75
C THR A 24 7.02 17.55 -6.95
N ARG A 25 6.66 16.86 -8.04
CA ARG A 25 7.31 16.95 -9.33
C ARG A 25 6.91 18.25 -10.01
N TYR A 26 7.91 19.03 -10.43
CA TYR A 26 7.74 20.25 -11.21
C TYR A 26 8.03 19.99 -12.69
N LEU A 27 7.17 20.52 -13.55
CA LEU A 27 7.17 20.33 -14.99
C LEU A 27 7.30 21.70 -15.67
N PRO A 28 8.54 22.18 -15.91
CA PRO A 28 8.78 23.52 -16.43
C PRO A 28 8.13 23.74 -17.81
N ASP A 29 8.20 22.72 -18.67
CA ASP A 29 7.76 22.79 -20.06
C ASP A 29 6.23 22.61 -20.22
N GLU A 30 5.53 22.30 -19.11
CA GLU A 30 4.07 22.13 -19.07
C GLU A 30 3.41 23.29 -18.32
N GLY A 31 3.80 24.53 -18.63
CA GLY A 31 3.23 25.72 -17.99
C GLY A 31 3.56 25.80 -16.50
N GLN A 32 4.74 25.30 -16.10
CA GLN A 32 5.19 25.26 -14.70
C GLN A 32 4.27 24.44 -13.79
N ARG A 33 3.58 23.45 -14.35
CA ARG A 33 2.68 22.55 -13.64
C ARG A 33 3.44 21.78 -12.56
N VAL A 34 2.71 21.43 -11.51
CA VAL A 34 3.20 20.57 -10.44
C VAL A 34 2.29 19.37 -10.27
N GLU A 35 2.83 18.27 -9.79
CA GLU A 35 2.06 17.11 -9.38
C GLU A 35 2.78 16.32 -8.29
N PRO A 36 2.06 15.81 -7.28
CA PRO A 36 2.65 14.99 -6.25
C PRO A 36 2.85 13.57 -6.81
N ILE A 37 4.00 12.97 -6.53
CA ILE A 37 4.25 11.54 -6.78
C ILE A 37 4.46 10.83 -5.45
N PHE A 38 4.56 9.49 -5.43
CA PHE A 38 4.81 8.74 -4.19
C PHE A 38 6.26 8.24 -4.10
N MET A 39 6.80 8.19 -2.89
CA MET A 39 8.05 7.50 -2.62
C MET A 39 8.08 6.86 -1.22
N LEU A 40 8.90 5.82 -1.08
CA LEU A 40 9.09 5.12 0.19
C LEU A 40 10.56 4.80 0.44
N SER A 41 10.93 4.72 1.72
CA SER A 41 12.27 4.30 2.17
C SER A 41 12.18 3.47 3.45
N ARG A 42 13.15 2.58 3.66
CA ARG A 42 13.37 1.87 4.93
C ARG A 42 14.45 2.50 5.81
N ASN A 43 15.29 3.37 5.25
CA ASN A 43 16.43 3.97 5.96
C ASN A 43 16.43 5.50 5.97
N GLY A 44 15.43 6.14 5.35
CA GLY A 44 15.32 7.59 5.28
C GLY A 44 16.36 8.26 4.39
N VAL A 45 17.19 7.49 3.68
CA VAL A 45 18.27 8.00 2.79
C VAL A 45 17.99 7.60 1.35
N ASN A 46 17.75 6.31 1.12
CA ASN A 46 17.51 5.76 -0.21
C ASN A 46 16.01 5.57 -0.42
N PHE A 47 15.43 6.29 -1.39
CA PHE A 47 14.00 6.26 -1.68
C PHE A 47 13.72 5.58 -3.01
N ARG A 48 12.75 4.65 -3.00
CA ARG A 48 12.10 4.16 -4.22
C ARG A 48 10.96 5.10 -4.57
N ARG A 49 10.95 5.58 -5.81
CA ARG A 49 9.90 6.47 -6.35
C ARG A 49 8.92 5.69 -7.22
N PHE A 50 7.66 6.08 -7.16
CA PHE A 50 6.57 5.65 -8.02
C PHE A 50 6.12 6.89 -8.79
N ASN A 51 6.36 6.89 -10.10
CA ASN A 51 6.35 8.12 -10.91
C ASN A 51 4.97 8.56 -11.38
N ASP A 52 3.94 7.75 -11.15
CA ASP A 52 2.57 8.13 -11.45
C ASP A 52 2.11 9.22 -10.47
N PRO A 53 1.45 10.29 -10.95
CA PRO A 53 0.95 11.32 -10.08
C PRO A 53 -0.12 10.76 -9.15
N VAL A 54 0.04 10.96 -7.84
CA VAL A 54 -0.92 10.46 -6.86
C VAL A 54 -2.22 11.25 -6.82
N VAL A 55 -2.14 12.52 -7.24
CA VAL A 55 -3.31 13.34 -7.55
C VAL A 55 -3.20 13.73 -9.02
N PRO A 56 -3.91 13.02 -9.92
CA PRO A 56 -3.85 13.31 -11.34
C PRO A 56 -4.48 14.68 -11.61
N GLU A 57 -4.06 15.31 -12.71
CA GLU A 57 -4.60 16.60 -13.14
C GLU A 57 -6.13 16.59 -13.32
N SER A 58 -6.69 15.44 -13.69
CA SER A 58 -8.12 15.24 -13.90
C SER A 58 -8.96 15.31 -12.62
N ALA A 59 -8.35 15.32 -11.43
CA ALA A 59 -9.07 15.30 -10.17
C ALA A 59 -9.11 16.67 -9.48
N PRO A 60 -10.28 17.21 -9.11
CA PRO A 60 -11.51 17.40 -9.90
C PRO A 60 -11.60 18.76 -10.62
N ALA A 61 -10.77 19.77 -10.30
CA ALA A 61 -10.65 21.03 -11.06
C ALA A 61 -9.41 21.86 -10.62
N ASP A 62 -8.98 22.80 -11.47
CA ASP A 62 -8.03 23.88 -11.13
C ASP A 62 -6.61 23.45 -10.67
N ARG A 63 -6.12 22.30 -11.15
CA ARG A 63 -4.78 21.76 -10.79
C ARG A 63 -3.65 22.01 -11.79
N LYS A 64 -3.96 22.56 -12.97
CA LYS A 64 -3.00 22.70 -14.08
C LYS A 64 -1.88 23.72 -13.80
N GLY A 65 -2.13 24.69 -12.93
CA GLY A 65 -1.22 25.80 -12.68
C GLY A 65 -0.10 25.48 -11.71
N ASN A 66 0.92 26.34 -11.71
CA ASN A 66 1.97 26.34 -10.70
C ASN A 66 1.36 26.43 -9.28
N ARG A 67 1.91 25.68 -8.33
CA ARG A 67 1.45 25.58 -6.93
C ARG A 67 0.04 25.02 -6.70
N SER A 68 -0.68 24.64 -7.75
CA SER A 68 -2.06 24.19 -7.67
C SER A 68 -2.24 22.67 -7.46
N ASN A 69 -1.17 21.94 -7.16
CA ASN A 69 -1.23 20.51 -6.88
C ASN A 69 -0.07 20.05 -5.96
N TYR A 70 0.06 20.68 -4.79
CA TYR A 70 1.01 20.25 -3.74
C TYR A 70 0.29 19.39 -2.72
N MET A 71 0.86 18.22 -2.39
CA MET A 71 0.44 17.46 -1.22
C MET A 71 0.91 18.18 0.05
N THR A 72 -0.02 18.38 0.98
CA THR A 72 0.27 18.90 2.31
C THR A 72 1.02 17.85 3.13
N TRP A 73 1.77 18.30 4.14
CA TRP A 73 2.37 17.41 5.13
C TRP A 73 1.31 17.01 6.15
N GLY A 74 1.00 15.71 6.21
CA GLY A 74 0.01 15.18 7.13
C GLY A 74 -0.82 14.06 6.51
N MET A 75 -0.93 12.95 7.25
CA MET A 75 -1.78 11.82 6.91
C MET A 75 -2.62 11.47 8.11
N LEU A 76 -3.94 11.53 7.95
CA LEU A 76 -4.87 11.46 9.07
C LEU A 76 -5.88 10.35 8.85
N GLN A 77 -5.97 9.44 9.82
CA GLN A 77 -7.12 8.55 9.91
C GLN A 77 -8.20 9.26 10.72
N LEU A 78 -9.32 9.59 10.08
CA LEU A 78 -10.40 10.36 10.72
C LEU A 78 -11.29 9.43 11.56
N PRO A 79 -11.88 9.94 12.65
CA PRO A 79 -12.87 9.20 13.42
C PRO A 79 -14.03 8.73 12.53
N GLY A 80 -14.44 7.47 12.68
CA GLY A 80 -15.51 6.87 11.87
C GLY A 80 -15.08 6.37 10.48
N GLU A 81 -13.83 6.57 10.08
CA GLU A 81 -13.30 6.13 8.78
C GLU A 81 -12.01 5.28 8.97
N PRO A 82 -12.09 4.14 9.67
CA PRO A 82 -10.92 3.38 10.11
C PRO A 82 -10.17 2.69 8.97
N ASP A 83 -10.76 2.60 7.78
CA ASP A 83 -10.19 1.87 6.64
C ASP A 83 -9.55 2.81 5.60
N GLN A 84 -9.43 4.10 5.94
CA GLN A 84 -8.90 5.12 5.04
C GLN A 84 -7.89 6.02 5.74
N ILE A 85 -7.05 6.66 4.91
CA ILE A 85 -6.12 7.69 5.31
C ILE A 85 -6.43 8.93 4.48
N SER A 86 -6.80 10.00 5.17
CA SER A 86 -7.01 11.32 4.58
C SER A 86 -5.69 12.01 4.33
N VAL A 87 -5.56 12.53 3.12
CA VAL A 87 -4.49 13.42 2.68
C VAL A 87 -5.11 14.64 2.05
N TYR A 88 -4.33 15.72 1.94
CA TYR A 88 -4.84 16.96 1.42
C TYR A 88 -3.88 17.56 0.40
N ALA A 89 -4.43 18.15 -0.66
CA ALA A 89 -3.64 18.82 -1.69
C ALA A 89 -4.23 20.17 -2.09
N THR A 90 -3.35 21.13 -2.40
CA THR A 90 -3.73 22.49 -2.83
C THR A 90 -4.43 22.48 -4.20
N GLU A 91 -5.27 23.48 -4.48
CA GLU A 91 -5.90 23.77 -5.78
C GLU A 91 -5.90 25.28 -6.04
N ALA A 92 -5.86 25.68 -7.31
CA ALA A 92 -6.09 27.07 -7.75
C ALA A 92 -5.17 28.14 -7.12
N TYR A 93 -3.90 27.84 -6.82
CA TYR A 93 -3.04 28.73 -6.05
C TYR A 93 -2.82 30.11 -6.69
N TYR A 94 -2.58 30.15 -8.00
CA TYR A 94 -2.51 31.38 -8.82
C TYR A 94 -3.71 31.49 -9.79
N GLY A 95 -4.81 30.80 -9.50
CA GLY A 95 -5.99 30.77 -10.35
C GLY A 95 -6.87 32.01 -10.22
N PRO A 96 -7.89 32.15 -11.07
CA PRO A 96 -8.87 33.24 -10.99
C PRO A 96 -9.88 33.06 -9.83
N VAL A 97 -9.83 31.92 -9.13
CA VAL A 97 -10.66 31.61 -7.98
C VAL A 97 -9.78 31.49 -6.72
N PRO A 98 -10.33 31.67 -5.52
CA PRO A 98 -9.58 31.50 -4.28
C PRO A 98 -8.89 30.13 -4.19
N GLY A 99 -7.65 30.13 -3.71
CA GLY A 99 -6.91 28.91 -3.43
C GLY A 99 -7.62 28.04 -2.39
N ARG A 100 -7.58 26.73 -2.59
CA ARG A 100 -8.28 25.74 -1.74
C ARG A 100 -7.35 24.60 -1.35
N VAL A 101 -7.78 23.85 -0.34
CA VAL A 101 -7.21 22.56 0.02
C VAL A 101 -8.31 21.52 -0.10
N ARG A 102 -8.07 20.46 -0.87
CA ARG A 102 -9.01 19.36 -1.07
C ARG A 102 -8.53 18.11 -0.36
N ARG A 103 -9.46 17.43 0.29
CA ARG A 103 -9.26 16.11 0.89
C ARG A 103 -9.32 15.02 -0.18
N PHE A 104 -8.33 14.13 -0.17
CA PHE A 104 -8.33 12.85 -0.87
C PHE A 104 -8.16 11.73 0.15
N VAL A 105 -8.41 10.50 -0.30
CA VAL A 105 -8.32 9.32 0.56
C VAL A 105 -7.46 8.27 -0.08
N TYR A 106 -6.57 7.70 0.72
CA TYR A 106 -5.98 6.40 0.46
C TYR A 106 -6.75 5.33 1.21
N ARG A 107 -6.80 4.14 0.63
CA ARG A 107 -7.03 2.92 1.38
C ARG A 107 -5.98 2.79 2.48
N LEU A 108 -6.38 2.42 3.70
CA LEU A 108 -5.46 2.16 4.82
C LEU A 108 -4.40 1.15 4.40
N ASP A 109 -3.12 1.43 4.66
CA ASP A 109 -2.01 0.54 4.31
C ASP A 109 -1.96 0.16 2.80
N GLY A 110 -2.54 0.98 1.91
CA GLY A 110 -2.85 0.66 0.51
C GLY A 110 -2.19 1.54 -0.57
N PHE A 111 -0.96 2.03 -0.35
CA PHE A 111 -0.30 2.97 -1.27
C PHE A 111 0.16 2.34 -2.59
N VAL A 112 0.66 1.11 -2.54
CA VAL A 112 1.23 0.35 -3.67
C VAL A 112 0.87 -1.12 -3.47
N SER A 113 0.52 -1.82 -4.54
CA SER A 113 0.25 -3.26 -4.51
C SER A 113 1.30 -4.06 -5.27
N LEU A 114 1.39 -5.34 -4.90
CA LEU A 114 1.83 -6.40 -5.80
C LEU A 114 0.60 -6.95 -6.51
N ARG A 115 0.67 -7.09 -7.83
CA ARG A 115 -0.47 -7.48 -8.67
C ARG A 115 -0.23 -8.82 -9.35
N GLY A 116 -1.16 -9.76 -9.18
CA GLY A 116 -1.29 -10.95 -10.01
C GLY A 116 -2.23 -10.70 -11.19
N GLY A 117 -1.78 -11.04 -12.40
CA GLY A 117 -2.57 -10.92 -13.63
C GLY A 117 -3.57 -12.05 -13.81
N GLU A 118 -4.08 -12.22 -15.04
CA GLU A 118 -4.99 -13.32 -15.39
C GLU A 118 -4.33 -14.71 -15.25
N GLU A 119 -3.07 -14.82 -15.69
CA GLU A 119 -2.22 -16.00 -15.49
C GLU A 119 -1.78 -16.19 -14.03
N GLY A 120 -2.06 -15.19 -13.20
CA GLY A 120 -1.67 -15.13 -11.79
C GLY A 120 -0.22 -14.70 -11.59
N GLY A 121 0.30 -14.99 -10.40
CA GLY A 121 1.65 -14.68 -9.99
C GLY A 121 1.92 -15.19 -8.59
N GLU A 122 3.20 -15.41 -8.29
CA GLU A 122 3.66 -15.92 -7.01
C GLU A 122 4.65 -14.96 -6.37
N LEU A 123 4.54 -14.81 -5.05
CA LEU A 123 5.51 -14.12 -4.20
C LEU A 123 5.89 -15.02 -3.04
N LEU A 124 7.19 -15.17 -2.79
CA LEU A 124 7.72 -15.72 -1.54
C LEU A 124 8.50 -14.64 -0.80
N THR A 125 8.16 -14.40 0.47
CA THR A 125 8.88 -13.41 1.27
C THR A 125 10.31 -13.87 1.60
N LYS A 126 11.14 -12.91 2.03
CA LYS A 126 12.30 -13.25 2.88
C LYS A 126 11.80 -13.88 4.19
N PRO A 127 12.65 -14.65 4.90
CA PRO A 127 12.28 -15.13 6.23
C PRO A 127 11.88 -13.97 7.14
N VAL A 128 10.79 -14.16 7.87
CA VAL A 128 10.27 -13.23 8.86
C VAL A 128 10.07 -13.96 10.18
N THR A 129 10.53 -13.35 11.26
CA THR A 129 10.18 -13.77 12.62
C THR A 129 9.09 -12.84 13.12
N PHE A 130 8.05 -13.40 13.71
CA PHE A 130 6.86 -12.65 14.09
C PHE A 130 6.38 -13.00 15.49
N SER A 131 5.50 -12.14 16.01
CA SER A 131 4.71 -12.38 17.21
C SER A 131 3.23 -12.29 16.83
N GLY A 132 2.39 -13.08 17.49
CA GLY A 132 0.96 -13.16 17.18
C GLY A 132 0.54 -14.58 16.87
N ASN A 133 -0.76 -14.76 16.65
CA ASN A 133 -1.39 -16.04 16.36
C ASN A 133 -2.25 -15.98 15.09
N HIS A 134 -2.36 -14.83 14.43
CA HIS A 134 -3.08 -14.71 13.16
C HIS A 134 -2.29 -13.86 12.16
N LEU A 135 -2.45 -14.18 10.87
CA LEU A 135 -2.00 -13.37 9.75
C LEU A 135 -3.21 -12.66 9.14
N THR A 136 -3.11 -11.34 9.01
CA THR A 136 -4.08 -10.52 8.29
C THR A 136 -3.45 -9.90 7.05
N ILE A 137 -4.22 -9.75 6.00
CA ILE A 137 -3.79 -9.14 4.74
C ILE A 137 -4.74 -8.05 4.29
N ASN A 138 -4.17 -7.08 3.57
CA ASN A 138 -4.89 -6.08 2.82
C ASN A 138 -4.82 -6.43 1.33
N TYR A 139 -5.96 -6.71 0.71
CA TYR A 139 -6.02 -7.13 -0.69
C TYR A 139 -7.32 -6.66 -1.37
N ALA A 140 -7.32 -6.71 -2.71
CA ALA A 140 -8.53 -6.56 -3.52
C ALA A 140 -8.46 -7.44 -4.77
N THR A 141 -9.51 -8.21 -5.05
CA THR A 141 -9.66 -8.94 -6.31
C THR A 141 -10.20 -8.02 -7.41
N LEU A 142 -9.64 -8.13 -8.61
CA LEU A 142 -9.86 -7.23 -9.74
C LEU A 142 -11.00 -7.68 -10.67
N ALA A 143 -11.39 -8.95 -10.62
CA ALA A 143 -12.43 -9.53 -11.45
C ALA A 143 -13.07 -10.76 -10.80
N LYS A 144 -14.20 -11.21 -11.36
CA LYS A 144 -14.85 -12.46 -10.95
C LYS A 144 -13.88 -13.63 -11.19
N GLY A 145 -13.64 -14.42 -10.14
CA GLY A 145 -12.67 -15.52 -10.19
C GLY A 145 -11.23 -15.12 -9.83
N GLY A 146 -11.01 -13.86 -9.47
CA GLY A 146 -9.77 -13.44 -8.81
C GLY A 146 -9.69 -13.97 -7.38
N SER A 147 -8.47 -14.19 -6.88
CA SER A 147 -8.23 -14.78 -5.57
C SER A 147 -6.84 -14.46 -5.03
N VAL A 148 -6.72 -14.48 -3.70
CA VAL A 148 -5.44 -14.52 -2.98
C VAL A 148 -5.41 -15.81 -2.14
N THR A 149 -4.41 -16.64 -2.36
CA THR A 149 -4.16 -17.86 -1.58
C THR A 149 -2.82 -17.75 -0.90
N VAL A 150 -2.73 -18.18 0.36
CA VAL A 150 -1.55 -17.95 1.20
C VAL A 150 -1.07 -19.27 1.78
N GLU A 151 0.23 -19.51 1.69
CA GLU A 151 0.91 -20.63 2.33
C GLU A 151 1.98 -20.11 3.29
N LEU A 152 2.16 -20.81 4.41
CA LEU A 152 3.33 -20.63 5.26
C LEU A 152 4.35 -21.72 4.93
N ALA A 153 5.59 -21.28 4.72
CA ALA A 153 6.72 -22.13 4.44
C ALA A 153 7.81 -21.95 5.51
N ASP A 154 8.66 -22.94 5.69
CA ASP A 154 9.82 -22.84 6.56
C ASP A 154 10.88 -21.86 6.00
N ALA A 155 12.01 -21.73 6.70
CA ALA A 155 13.08 -20.83 6.31
C ALA A 155 13.73 -21.19 4.95
N ASP A 156 13.66 -22.46 4.55
CA ASP A 156 14.17 -22.99 3.28
C ASP A 156 13.13 -22.90 2.14
N GLY A 157 11.88 -22.62 2.49
CA GLY A 157 10.77 -22.43 1.55
C GLY A 157 9.92 -23.68 1.33
N ALA A 158 10.09 -24.73 2.14
CA ALA A 158 9.23 -25.91 2.09
C ALA A 158 7.90 -25.63 2.80
N PRO A 159 6.75 -26.09 2.26
CA PRO A 159 5.45 -25.89 2.88
C PRO A 159 5.37 -26.47 4.30
N ILE A 160 4.81 -25.70 5.23
CA ILE A 160 4.51 -26.18 6.58
C ILE A 160 3.16 -26.90 6.56
N LYS A 161 3.12 -28.14 7.05
CA LYS A 161 1.89 -28.94 7.15
C LYS A 161 0.84 -28.21 8.00
N GLY A 162 -0.42 -28.19 7.56
CA GLY A 162 -1.50 -27.42 8.16
C GLY A 162 -1.62 -26.00 7.62
N PHE A 163 -0.60 -25.51 6.92
CA PHE A 163 -0.53 -24.15 6.35
C PHE A 163 -0.15 -24.14 4.87
N SER A 164 -0.26 -25.29 4.19
CA SER A 164 0.10 -25.43 2.78
C SER A 164 -0.96 -24.83 1.84
N LEU A 165 -0.60 -24.62 0.57
CA LEU A 165 -1.56 -24.17 -0.45
C LEU A 165 -2.76 -25.11 -0.63
N ALA A 166 -2.59 -26.42 -0.42
CA ALA A 166 -3.68 -27.40 -0.52
C ALA A 166 -4.69 -27.27 0.64
N GLU A 167 -4.23 -26.74 1.77
CA GLU A 167 -5.00 -26.52 2.99
C GLU A 167 -5.54 -25.10 3.07
N ALA A 168 -4.96 -24.15 2.33
CA ALA A 168 -5.36 -22.74 2.35
C ALA A 168 -6.78 -22.51 1.82
N GLU A 169 -7.50 -21.58 2.47
CA GLU A 169 -8.80 -21.10 2.01
C GLU A 169 -8.61 -19.84 1.16
N PRO A 170 -8.97 -19.85 -0.15
CA PRO A 170 -8.79 -18.69 -1.01
C PRO A 170 -9.63 -17.50 -0.57
N LEU A 171 -9.01 -16.33 -0.52
CA LEU A 171 -9.66 -15.05 -0.23
C LEU A 171 -10.12 -14.38 -1.52
N THR A 172 -11.36 -13.87 -1.54
CA THR A 172 -11.95 -13.13 -2.66
C THR A 172 -12.70 -11.89 -2.17
N GLY A 173 -12.77 -10.85 -3.01
CA GLY A 173 -13.38 -9.57 -2.64
C GLY A 173 -12.34 -8.50 -2.32
N ASP A 174 -12.72 -7.54 -1.47
CA ASP A 174 -11.92 -6.38 -1.11
C ASP A 174 -11.94 -6.18 0.41
N SER A 175 -10.78 -6.26 1.07
CA SER A 175 -10.65 -6.05 2.51
C SER A 175 -9.30 -5.47 2.91
N VAL A 176 -9.32 -4.46 3.78
CA VAL A 176 -8.09 -3.86 4.33
C VAL A 176 -7.47 -4.71 5.44
N LYS A 177 -8.20 -5.71 5.94
CA LYS A 177 -7.80 -6.55 7.09
C LYS A 177 -8.55 -7.88 7.07
N ALA A 178 -8.30 -8.73 6.09
CA ALA A 178 -8.83 -10.08 6.06
C ALA A 178 -7.89 -11.04 6.80
N THR A 179 -8.44 -11.89 7.67
CA THR A 179 -7.69 -12.97 8.30
C THR A 179 -7.49 -14.09 7.30
N VAL A 180 -6.26 -14.57 7.18
CA VAL A 180 -5.90 -15.75 6.40
C VAL A 180 -6.25 -17.00 7.21
N SER A 181 -6.87 -17.97 6.56
CA SER A 181 -7.27 -19.25 7.16
C SER A 181 -6.86 -20.45 6.32
N TRP A 182 -6.72 -21.57 7.01
CA TRP A 182 -6.46 -22.89 6.44
C TRP A 182 -7.47 -23.88 7.01
N LYS A 183 -7.73 -24.96 6.27
CA LYS A 183 -8.58 -26.06 6.70
C LYS A 183 -8.11 -26.58 8.05
N GLY A 184 -9.07 -26.95 8.90
CA GLY A 184 -8.79 -27.43 10.27
C GLY A 184 -8.70 -26.31 11.32
N GLY A 185 -8.66 -25.03 10.93
CA GLY A 185 -8.77 -23.90 11.87
C GLY A 185 -7.54 -23.68 12.73
N HIS A 186 -6.36 -24.03 12.23
CA HIS A 186 -5.08 -23.79 12.91
C HIS A 186 -4.82 -22.29 13.09
N ASP A 187 -4.32 -21.90 14.27
CA ASP A 187 -3.72 -20.58 14.49
C ASP A 187 -2.20 -20.63 14.31
N LEU A 188 -1.54 -19.47 14.41
CA LEU A 188 -0.10 -19.35 14.20
C LEU A 188 0.72 -19.43 15.49
N SER A 189 0.11 -19.81 16.62
CA SER A 189 0.76 -19.78 17.94
C SER A 189 2.00 -20.66 17.99
N GLU A 190 1.97 -21.84 17.36
CA GLU A 190 3.10 -22.79 17.33
C GLU A 190 4.29 -22.30 16.48
N LEU A 191 4.03 -21.40 15.54
CA LEU A 191 5.03 -20.84 14.63
C LEU A 191 5.61 -19.51 15.14
N ALA A 192 5.02 -18.91 16.17
CA ALA A 192 5.46 -17.64 16.72
C ALA A 192 6.92 -17.70 17.20
N GLY A 193 7.72 -16.70 16.85
CA GLY A 193 9.15 -16.66 17.16
C GLY A 193 10.05 -17.49 16.25
N GLN A 194 9.48 -18.34 15.38
CA GLN A 194 10.25 -19.09 14.38
C GLN A 194 10.40 -18.28 13.08
N PRO A 195 11.55 -18.39 12.36
CA PRO A 195 11.68 -17.80 11.04
C PRO A 195 10.86 -18.59 10.03
N ILE A 196 9.84 -17.96 9.46
CA ILE A 196 9.00 -18.53 8.40
C ILE A 196 9.03 -17.64 7.15
N ARG A 197 8.56 -18.16 6.03
CA ARG A 197 8.26 -17.39 4.83
C ARG A 197 6.76 -17.45 4.55
N VAL A 198 6.24 -16.38 3.96
CA VAL A 198 4.85 -16.32 3.50
C VAL A 198 4.86 -16.38 1.98
N ARG A 199 4.15 -17.35 1.42
CA ARG A 199 3.96 -17.52 -0.01
C ARG A 199 2.56 -17.04 -0.37
N PHE A 200 2.46 -16.19 -1.40
CA PHE A 200 1.20 -15.70 -1.93
C PHE A 200 1.06 -16.17 -3.37
N LEU A 201 -0.07 -16.80 -3.68
CA LEU A 201 -0.56 -16.94 -5.04
C LEU A 201 -1.65 -15.90 -5.28
N LEU A 202 -1.41 -15.03 -6.27
CA LEU A 202 -2.28 -13.92 -6.64
C LEU A 202 -2.85 -14.21 -8.02
N LYS A 203 -4.17 -14.25 -8.17
CA LYS A 203 -4.84 -14.33 -9.48
C LYS A 203 -5.81 -13.18 -9.60
N GLN A 204 -5.63 -12.32 -10.62
CA GLN A 204 -6.43 -11.11 -10.82
C GLN A 204 -6.67 -10.37 -9.49
N ALA A 205 -5.61 -10.08 -8.75
CA ALA A 205 -5.70 -9.55 -7.40
C ALA A 205 -4.51 -8.63 -7.08
N ASP A 206 -4.77 -7.62 -6.27
CA ASP A 206 -3.79 -6.75 -5.64
C ASP A 206 -3.59 -7.16 -4.18
N LEU A 207 -2.33 -7.31 -3.76
CA LEU A 207 -1.91 -7.45 -2.36
C LEU A 207 -1.16 -6.19 -1.95
N PHE A 208 -1.66 -5.48 -0.94
CA PHE A 208 -1.12 -4.20 -0.49
C PHE A 208 -0.21 -4.34 0.73
N SER A 209 -0.64 -5.10 1.74
CA SER A 209 0.13 -5.30 2.97
C SER A 209 -0.26 -6.58 3.69
N MET A 210 0.61 -7.01 4.61
CA MET A 210 0.39 -8.15 5.49
C MET A 210 0.81 -7.79 6.91
N ARG A 211 0.16 -8.39 7.92
CA ARG A 211 0.45 -8.15 9.33
C ARG A 211 0.15 -9.38 10.18
N PHE A 212 1.13 -9.77 10.98
CA PHE A 212 0.91 -10.69 12.10
C PHE A 212 0.38 -9.92 13.31
N SER A 213 -0.65 -10.47 13.97
CA SER A 213 -1.27 -9.90 15.16
C SER A 213 -1.57 -10.97 16.19
N LYS A 214 -1.62 -10.56 17.46
CA LYS A 214 -2.24 -11.32 18.55
C LYS A 214 -3.75 -11.18 18.50
#